data_AF-A0A537TNQ9-F1
#
_entry.id   AF-A0A537TNQ9-F1
#
_cell.length_a   1.000
_cell.length_b   1.000
_cell.length_c   1.000
_cell.angle_alpha   90.00
_cell.angle_beta   90.00
_cell.angle_gamma   90.00
#
_symmetry.space_group_name_H-M   'P 1'
#
loop_
_entity.id
_entity.type
_entity.pdbx_description
1 polymer ?
#
loop_
_entity_poly.entity_id
_entity_poly.type
_entity_poly.pdbx_seq_one_letter_code
_entity_poly.pdbx_strand_id
1 'polypeptide(L)' 'MHEDVLLGDEANGAVQLDRRSFVPLYYQLQEVLKEKIESGLWHPGDLLPSEPALARIFGVSRVVVRQALAILEDDRQ' A
#
# COMPACT_ATOMS: atom_id res chain seq x y z
N MET A 1 -16.06 -4.87 -37.21
CA MET A 1 -14.90 -4.13 -36.69
C MET A 1 -14.50 -4.85 -35.42
N HIS A 2 -13.33 -5.50 -35.45
CA HIS A 2 -12.74 -6.36 -34.42
C HIS A 2 -13.02 -5.83 -32.99
N GLU A 3 -13.74 -6.57 -32.14
CA GLU A 3 -13.22 -7.67 -31.30
C GLU A 3 -11.84 -7.34 -30.72
N ASP A 4 -11.84 -6.67 -29.56
CA ASP A 4 -10.78 -6.82 -28.56
C ASP A 4 -11.43 -6.75 -27.17
N VAL A 5 -12.08 -7.86 -26.83
CA VAL A 5 -12.33 -8.25 -25.43
C VAL A 5 -10.97 -8.63 -24.87
N LEU A 6 -10.30 -7.69 -24.20
CA LEU A 6 -9.19 -8.02 -23.30
C LEU A 6 -9.77 -8.41 -21.94
N LEU A 7 -10.08 -9.70 -21.85
CA LEU A 7 -10.00 -10.47 -20.61
C LEU A 7 -8.56 -10.32 -20.08
N GLY A 8 -8.41 -9.70 -18.90
CA GLY A 8 -7.13 -9.44 -18.28
C GLY A 8 -7.19 -9.69 -16.78
N ASP A 9 -7.24 -10.98 -16.45
CA ASP A 9 -6.87 -11.66 -15.21
C ASP A 9 -7.54 -11.28 -13.88
N GLU A 10 -8.29 -12.27 -13.41
CA GLU A 10 -8.67 -12.47 -12.03
C GLU A 10 -7.45 -12.67 -11.11
N ALA A 11 -7.61 -12.25 -9.85
CA ALA A 11 -6.90 -12.76 -8.67
C ALA A 11 -5.39 -12.44 -8.50
N ASN A 12 -5.07 -11.24 -8.01
CA ASN A 12 -4.23 -11.07 -6.81
C ASN A 12 -4.33 -9.64 -6.24
N GLY A 13 -4.58 -9.50 -4.94
CA GLY A 13 -4.71 -8.23 -4.22
C GLY A 13 -3.39 -7.45 -4.08
N ALA A 14 -2.84 -6.98 -5.21
CA ALA A 14 -1.75 -6.02 -5.24
C ALA A 14 -2.34 -4.62 -5.34
N VAL A 15 -2.66 -4.00 -4.20
CA VAL A 15 -3.07 -2.60 -4.16
C VAL A 15 -1.91 -1.75 -4.68
N GLN A 16 -2.03 -1.26 -5.93
CA GLN A 16 -1.06 -0.40 -6.59
C GLN A 16 -1.38 1.06 -6.25
N LEU A 17 -0.36 1.84 -5.87
CA LEU A 17 -0.53 3.26 -5.56
C LEU A 17 -0.71 4.07 -6.85
N ASP A 18 -1.79 4.85 -6.93
CA ASP A 18 -2.08 5.70 -8.08
C ASP A 18 -1.46 7.09 -7.93
N ARG A 19 -0.40 7.34 -8.71
CA ARG A 19 0.30 8.64 -8.73
C ARG A 19 -0.45 9.76 -9.45
N ARG A 20 -1.52 9.43 -10.18
CA ARG A 20 -2.35 10.40 -10.92
C ARG A 20 -3.60 10.79 -10.13
N SER A 21 -3.90 10.09 -9.05
CA SER A 21 -5.01 10.39 -8.15
C SER A 21 -4.77 11.72 -7.42
N PHE A 22 -5.87 12.39 -7.06
CA PHE A 22 -5.85 13.55 -6.15
C PHE A 22 -5.52 13.18 -4.70
N VAL A 23 -5.53 11.88 -4.37
CA VAL A 23 -5.18 11.38 -3.05
C VAL A 23 -3.64 11.32 -2.92
N PRO A 24 -3.04 11.89 -1.87
CA PRO A 24 -1.59 11.80 -1.67
C PRO A 24 -1.08 10.37 -1.52
N LEU A 25 0.10 10.07 -2.05
CA LEU A 25 0.68 8.71 -2.04
C LEU A 25 0.90 8.15 -0.63
N TYR A 26 1.23 8.99 0.36
CA TYR A 26 1.40 8.52 1.73
C TYR A 26 0.08 8.04 2.33
N TYR A 27 -1.04 8.69 1.97
CA TYR A 27 -2.36 8.34 2.47
C TYR A 27 -2.86 7.07 1.78
N GLN A 28 -2.67 6.97 0.46
CA GLN A 28 -2.95 5.72 -0.25
C GLN A 28 -2.15 4.56 0.36
N LEU A 29 -0.86 4.78 0.64
CA LEU A 29 -0.01 3.76 1.26
C LEU A 29 -0.46 3.41 2.68
N GLN A 30 -0.88 4.37 3.49
CA GLN A 30 -1.45 4.12 4.81
C GLN A 30 -2.63 3.16 4.72
N GLU A 31 -3.58 3.41 3.82
CA GLU A 31 -4.75 2.54 3.66
C GLU A 31 -4.35 1.11 3.25
N VAL A 32 -3.39 0.96 2.33
CA VAL A 32 -2.86 -0.37 1.95
C VAL A 32 -2.24 -1.08 3.16
N LEU A 33 -1.45 -0.37 3.97
CA LEU A 33 -0.80 -0.94 5.14
C LEU A 33 -1.84 -1.31 6.20
N LYS A 34 -2.86 -0.47 6.39
CA LYS A 34 -3.98 -0.71 7.31
C LYS A 34 -4.76 -1.95 6.93
N GLU A 35 -5.15 -2.10 5.67
CA GLU A 35 -5.81 -3.31 5.16
C GLU A 35 -4.97 -4.57 5.42
N LYS A 36 -3.64 -4.49 5.24
CA LYS A 36 -2.74 -5.61 5.52
C LYS A 36 -2.69 -5.97 7.01
N ILE A 37 -2.71 -4.98 7.91
CA ILE A 37 -2.80 -5.21 9.36
C ILE A 37 -4.16 -5.83 9.72
N GLU A 38 -5.25 -5.26 9.22
CA GLU A 38 -6.62 -5.72 9.50
C GLU A 38 -6.89 -7.13 8.94
N SER A 39 -6.27 -7.48 7.81
CA SER A 39 -6.33 -8.84 7.25
C SER A 39 -5.62 -9.90 8.11
N GLY A 40 -4.92 -9.49 9.17
CA GLY A 40 -4.14 -10.38 10.04
C GLY A 40 -2.82 -10.84 9.42
N LEU A 41 -2.38 -10.22 8.32
CA LEU A 41 -1.06 -10.51 7.74
C LEU A 41 0.06 -10.01 8.66
N TRP A 42 -0.19 -8.90 9.38
CA TRP A 42 0.72 -8.33 10.36
C TRP A 42 0.00 -8.12 11.69
N HIS A 43 0.41 -8.87 12.71
CA HIS A 43 -0.13 -8.75 14.06
C HIS A 43 0.61 -7.67 14.86
N PRO A 44 -0.01 -7.12 15.92
CA PRO A 44 0.70 -6.29 16.88
C PRO A 44 1.93 -7.02 17.43
N GLY A 45 3.12 -6.44 17.21
CA GLY A 45 4.40 -7.04 17.60
C GLY A 45 5.15 -7.77 16.48
N ASP A 46 4.52 -8.01 15.33
CA ASP A 46 5.21 -8.52 14.14
C ASP A 46 6.18 -7.47 13.59
N LEU A 47 7.33 -7.96 13.11
CA LEU A 47 8.32 -7.12 12.46
C LEU A 47 7.85 -6.77 11.05
N LEU A 48 7.43 -5.52 10.88
CA LEU A 48 7.21 -4.93 9.57
C LEU A 48 8.51 -4.93 8.76
N PRO A 49 8.43 -5.05 7.42
CA PRO A 49 9.58 -4.80 6.57
C PRO A 49 10.12 -3.39 6.84
N SER A 50 11.44 -3.24 6.85
CA SER A 50 12.09 -1.93 7.02
C SER A 50 11.57 -0.90 6.01
N GLU A 51 11.59 0.39 6.35
CA GLU A 51 11.22 1.48 5.42
C GLU A 51 11.81 1.35 4.00
N PRO A 52 13.12 1.05 3.81
CA PRO A 52 13.68 0.80 2.47
C PRO A 52 13.12 -0.40 1.75
N ALA A 53 12.69 -1.44 2.47
CA ALA A 53 12.04 -2.60 1.86
C ALA A 53 10.65 -2.22 1.39
N LEU A 54 9.85 -1.55 2.22
CA LEU A 54 8.52 -1.05 1.86
C LEU A 54 8.60 -0.08 0.68
N ALA A 55 9.56 0.84 0.68
CA ALA A 55 9.77 1.78 -0.43
C ALA A 55 10.00 1.06 -1.76
N ARG A 56 10.75 -0.05 -1.74
CA ARG A 56 10.99 -0.89 -2.93
C ARG A 56 9.75 -1.69 -3.32
N ILE A 57 9.03 -2.27 -2.36
CA ILE A 57 7.81 -3.07 -2.61
C ILE A 57 6.72 -2.21 -3.27
N PHE A 58 6.49 -1.01 -2.74
CA PHE A 58 5.42 -0.12 -3.20
C PHE A 58 5.88 0.92 -4.25
N GLY A 59 7.16 0.90 -4.62
CA GLY A 59 7.72 1.81 -5.62
C GLY A 59 7.59 3.29 -5.23
N VAL A 60 7.82 3.64 -3.97
CA VAL A 60 7.75 5.02 -3.46
C VAL A 60 9.06 5.46 -2.79
N SER A 61 9.16 6.74 -2.44
CA SER A 61 10.30 7.22 -1.66
C SER A 61 10.18 6.77 -0.19
N ARG A 62 11.31 6.66 0.51
CA ARG A 62 11.33 6.38 1.96
C ARG A 62 10.55 7.42 2.76
N VAL A 63 10.52 8.68 2.30
CA VAL A 63 9.78 9.75 2.95
C VAL A 63 8.28 9.47 2.95
N VAL A 64 7.75 8.99 1.82
CA VAL A 64 6.33 8.60 1.69
C VAL A 64 6.01 7.45 2.64
N VAL A 65 6.89 6.44 2.72
CA VAL A 65 6.72 5.31 3.65
C VAL A 65 6.70 5.77 5.09
N ARG A 66 7.68 6.58 5.50
CA ARG A 66 7.77 7.09 6.88
C ARG A 66 6.54 7.90 7.25
N GLN A 67 6.03 8.70 6.33
CA GLN A 67 4.83 9.50 6.58
C GLN A 67 3.58 8.62 6.71
N ALA A 68 3.42 7.60 5.86
CA ALA A 68 2.32 6.64 5.97
C ALA A 68 2.36 5.89 7.32
N LEU A 69 3.54 5.43 7.73
CA LEU A 69 3.74 4.74 9.01
C LEU A 69 3.46 5.66 10.20
N ALA A 70 3.94 6.91 10.19
CA ALA A 70 3.71 7.86 11.27
C ALA A 70 2.21 8.14 11.51
N ILE A 71 1.43 8.25 10.43
CA ILE A 71 -0.04 8.43 10.56
C ILE A 71 -0.69 7.15 11.08
N LEU A 72 -0.24 5.98 10.62
CA LEU A 72 -0.76 4.69 11.08
C LEU A 72 -0.46 4.42 12.57
N GLU A 73 0.67 4.92 13.07
CA GLU A 73 1.01 4.91 14.50
C GLU A 73 0.10 5.85 15.31
N ASP A 74 -0.20 7.03 14.78
CA ASP A 74 -1.09 8.03 15.41
C ASP A 74 -2.56 7.58 15.43
N ASP A 75 -3.05 6.93 14.37
CA ASP A 75 -4.39 6.35 14.25
C ASP A 75 -4.70 5.28 15.33
N ARG A 76 -3.68 4.77 16.04
CA ARG A 76 -3.83 3.77 17.11
C ARG A 76 -4.06 4.37 18.52
N GLN A 77 -4.14 5.70 18.66
CA GLN A 77 -4.35 6.38 19.95
C GLN A 77 -5.81 6.67 20.32
#